data_AF-A0A1V2Q5U5-F1
#
_entry.id   AF-A0A1V2Q5U5-F1
#
_cell.length_a   1.000
_cell.length_b   1.000
_cell.length_c   1.000
_cell.angle_alpha   90.00
_cell.angle_beta   90.00
_cell.angle_gamma   90.00
#
_symmetry.space_group_name_H-M   'P 1'
#
loop_
_entity.id
_entity.type
_entity.pdbx_description
1 polymer ?
#
loop_
_entity_poly.entity_id
_entity_poly.type
_entity_poly.pdbx_seq_one_letter_code
_entity_poly.pdbx_strand_id
1 'polypeptide(L)' 'MLAMLAAVTSRLGLAGTILVPHVTPAGLDAFADRVVPLLQERGVFRADYTGPTLRDHLGVGVRT' A
#
# COMPACT_ATOMS: atom_id res chain seq x y z
N MET A 1 12.89 10.34 1.06
CA MET A 1 12.03 10.01 2.21
C MET A 1 10.93 9.00 1.84
N LEU A 2 10.18 9.18 0.74
CA LEU A 2 9.02 8.31 0.40
C LEU A 2 9.37 6.88 -0.05
N ALA A 3 10.46 6.68 -0.81
CA ALA A 3 10.97 5.34 -1.13
C ALA A 3 11.45 4.54 0.10
N MET A 4 11.65 5.20 1.24
CA MET A 4 12.12 4.55 2.47
C MET A 4 11.03 3.71 3.13
N LEU A 5 9.76 4.10 3.03
CA LEU A 5 8.67 3.42 3.73
C LEU A 5 8.41 2.01 3.19
N ALA A 6 8.37 1.86 1.86
CA ALA A 6 8.21 0.55 1.23
C ALA A 6 9.43 -0.35 1.46
N ALA A 7 10.63 0.21 1.37
CA ALA A 7 11.86 -0.52 1.67
C ALA A 7 11.93 -0.97 3.14
N VAL A 8 11.45 -0.15 4.09
CA VAL A 8 11.45 -0.45 5.53
C VAL A 8 10.47 -1.58 5.86
N THR A 9 9.26 -1.55 5.30
CA THR A 9 8.24 -2.59 5.53
C THR A 9 8.75 -3.98 5.15
N SER A 10 9.34 -4.13 3.96
CA SER A 10 9.91 -5.41 3.51
C SER A 10 11.11 -5.86 4.35
N ARG A 11 11.95 -4.93 4.81
CA ARG A 11 13.13 -5.26 5.63
C ARG A 11 12.79 -5.75 7.03
N LEU A 12 11.64 -5.33 7.55
CA LEU A 12 11.18 -5.66 8.90
C LEU A 12 10.18 -6.82 8.93
N GLY A 13 9.85 -7.43 7.77
CA GLY A 13 8.86 -8.49 7.68
C GLY A 13 7.42 -8.04 7.94
N LEU A 14 7.15 -6.74 7.76
CA LEU A 14 5.81 -6.17 7.93
C LEU A 14 4.99 -6.36 6.64
N ALA A 15 3.68 -6.57 6.78
CA ALA A 15 2.78 -6.71 5.62
C ALA A 15 2.34 -5.37 5.01
N GLY A 16 2.46 -4.28 5.76
CA GLY A 16 2.00 -2.96 5.33
C GLY A 16 2.24 -1.88 6.37
N THR A 17 1.74 -0.68 6.09
CA THR A 17 1.87 0.51 6.95
C THR A 17 0.62 1.39 6.85
N ILE A 18 0.37 2.19 7.88
CA ILE A 18 -0.75 3.13 7.95
C ILE A 18 -0.21 4.54 7.72
N LEU A 19 -0.80 5.24 6.74
CA LEU A 19 -0.46 6.64 6.46
C LEU A 19 -1.44 7.55 7.21
N VAL A 20 -0.92 8.49 7.98
CA VAL A 20 -1.71 9.44 8.78
C VAL A 20 -1.38 10.87 8.34
N PRO A 21 -2.14 11.43 7.37
CA PRO A 21 -1.94 12.81 6.93
C PRO A 21 -2.46 13.80 8.00
N HIS A 22 -1.81 14.95 8.10
CA HIS A 22 -2.23 16.07 8.96
C HIS A 22 -3.13 17.08 8.23
N VAL A 23 -3.38 16.85 6.93
CA VAL A 23 -4.25 17.67 6.07
C VAL A 23 -5.36 16.80 5.51
N THR A 24 -6.60 17.24 5.62
CA THR A 24 -7.78 16.56 5.07
C THR A 24 -8.62 17.55 4.24
N PRO A 25 -9.25 17.10 3.13
CA PRO A 25 -9.27 15.74 2.60
C PRO A 25 -8.05 15.37 1.73
N ALA A 26 -7.31 16.35 1.21
CA ALA A 26 -6.33 16.17 0.14
C ALA A 26 -4.90 15.74 0.59
N GLY A 27 -4.69 15.45 1.88
CA GLY A 27 -3.34 15.20 2.41
C GLY A 27 -2.62 13.96 1.88
N LEU A 28 -3.32 13.13 1.08
CA LEU A 28 -2.74 11.95 0.43
C LEU A 28 -2.62 12.07 -1.08
N ASP A 29 -3.18 13.11 -1.72
CA ASP A 29 -3.26 13.18 -3.18
C ASP A 29 -1.86 13.19 -3.82
N ALA A 30 -1.00 14.10 -3.35
CA ALA A 30 0.38 14.19 -3.82
C ALA A 30 1.20 12.92 -3.52
N PHE A 31 0.86 12.19 -2.45
CA PHE A 31 1.47 10.90 -2.16
C PHE A 31 1.01 9.85 -3.18
N ALA A 32 -0.31 9.75 -3.40
CA ALA A 32 -0.89 8.80 -4.33
C ALA A 32 -0.31 9.01 -5.73
N ASP A 33 -0.32 10.25 -6.24
CA ASP A 33 0.11 10.58 -7.60
C ASP A 33 1.61 10.34 -7.85
N ARG A 34 2.45 10.49 -6.82
CA ARG A 34 3.91 10.42 -6.97
C ARG A 34 4.51 9.09 -6.50
N VAL A 35 3.92 8.45 -5.50
CA VAL A 35 4.53 7.28 -4.83
C VAL A 35 3.88 5.99 -5.27
N VAL A 36 2.56 5.93 -5.43
CA VAL A 36 1.88 4.69 -5.84
C VAL A 36 2.45 4.15 -7.16
N PRO A 37 2.68 4.97 -8.22
CA PRO A 37 3.31 4.49 -9.45
C PRO A 37 4.69 3.87 -9.21
N LEU A 38 5.51 4.50 -8.36
CA LEU A 38 6.85 4.00 -8.04
C LEU A 38 6.83 2.66 -7.29
N LEU A 39 5.79 2.40 -6.50
CA LEU A 39 5.61 1.12 -5.81
C LEU A 39 5.09 0.03 -6.74
N GLN A 40 4.20 0.39 -7.67
CA GLN A 40 3.71 -0.49 -8.72
C GLN A 40 4.83 -0.89 -9.68
N GLU A 41 5.65 0.06 -10.14
CA GLU A 41 6.84 -0.20 -10.97
C GLU A 41 7.83 -1.16 -10.30
N ARG A 42 7.92 -1.12 -8.98
CA ARG A 42 8.77 -2.01 -8.17
C ARG A 42 8.13 -3.37 -7.87
N GLY A 43 6.88 -3.59 -8.29
CA GLY A 43 6.15 -4.83 -8.05
C GLY A 43 5.76 -5.08 -6.59
N VAL A 44 5.83 -4.06 -5.73
CA VAL A 44 5.51 -4.17 -4.28
C VAL A 44 4.14 -3.61 -3.93
N PHE A 45 3.38 -3.12 -4.92
CA PHE A 45 2.03 -2.62 -4.74
C PHE A 45 1.14 -3.03 -5.91
N ARG A 46 -0.14 -3.27 -5.63
CA ARG A 46 -1.12 -3.72 -6.62
C ARG A 46 -1.42 -2.63 -7.66
N ALA A 47 -1.60 -3.04 -8.91
CA ALA A 47 -2.10 -2.19 -9.99
C ALA A 47 -3.64 -2.15 -10.00
N ASP A 48 -4.26 -3.31 -9.72
CA ASP A 48 -5.71 -3.50 -9.73
C ASP A 48 -6.18 -4.25 -8.48
N TYR A 49 -7.48 -4.15 -8.20
CA TYR A 49 -8.14 -4.90 -7.13
C TYR A 49 -8.55 -6.29 -7.62
N THR A 50 -8.34 -7.31 -6.79
CA THR A 50 -8.66 -8.70 -7.12
C THR A 50 -9.73 -9.25 -6.19
N GLY A 51 -10.91 -9.58 -6.71
CA GLY A 51 -12.02 -10.11 -5.93
C GLY A 51 -12.85 -9.03 -5.21
N PRO A 52 -14.06 -9.39 -4.76
CA PRO A 52 -15.03 -8.42 -4.26
C PRO A 52 -14.87 -8.07 -2.78
N THR A 53 -14.04 -8.79 -2.01
CA THR A 53 -13.93 -8.57 -0.56
C THR A 53 -12.55 -8.12 -0.11
N LEU A 54 -12.51 -7.44 1.03
CA LEU A 54 -11.25 -7.07 1.69
C LEU A 54 -10.37 -8.28 2.01
N ARG A 55 -10.98 -9.43 2.33
CA ARG A 55 -10.23 -10.67 2.59
C ARG A 55 -9.50 -11.16 1.34
N ASP A 56 -10.13 -11.02 0.17
CA ASP A 56 -9.51 -11.33 -1.12
C ASP A 56 -8.30 -10.42 -1.37
N HIS A 57 -8.43 -9.12 -1.08
CA HIS A 57 -7.35 -8.14 -1.26
C HIS A 57 -6.16 -8.35 -0.31
N LEU A 58 -6.41 -8.94 0.86
CA LEU A 58 -5.41 -9.23 1.88
C LEU A 58 -4.82 -10.64 1.77
N GLY A 59 -5.32 -11.50 0.88
CA GLY A 59 -4.86 -12.89 0.72
C GLY A 59 -5.19 -13.79 1.91
N VAL A 60 -6.17 -13.41 2.75
CA VAL A 60 -6.56 -14.15 3.95
C VAL A 60 -7.88 -14.89 3.70
N GLY A 61 -7.76 -16.06 3.07
CA GLY A 61 -8.90 -16.94 2.81
C GLY A 61 -9.57 -17.43 4.11
N VAL A 62 -10.83 -17.87 3.99
CA VAL A 62 -11.50 -18.60 5.08
C VAL A 62 -10.79 -19.95 5.23
N ARG A 63 -10.20 -20.21 6.41
CA ARG A 63 -9.76 -21.57 6.77
C ARG A 63 -11.00 -22.42 7.00
N THR A 64 -11.37 -23.24 6.02
CA THR A 64 -12.19 -24.45 6.23
C THR A 64 -11.33 -25.61 6.70
#